data_AF-A0A0G1P1D8-F1
#
_entry.id   AF-A0A0G1P1D8-F1
#
_cell.length_a   1.000
_cell.length_b   1.000
_cell.length_c   1.000
_cell.angle_alpha   90.00
_cell.angle_beta   90.00
_cell.angle_gamma   90.00
#
_symmetry.space_group_name_H-M   'P 1'
#
loop_
_entity.id
_entity.type
_entity.pdbx_description
1 polymer ?
#
loop_
_entity_poly.entity_id
_entity_poly.type
_entity_poly.pdbx_seq_one_letter_code
_entity_poly.pdbx_strand_id
1 'polypeptide(L)'
;MALTPTQEKIADRIGELLAESLLDEETKDLILSNLGNIPENLVNSLLSALEAEHEKLDEVTAEIQTFIKEQDGDWQTLETNQQNYAAQFMEKALKNLEAEAEIEDIKSSM
;
A
#
# COMPACT_ATOMS: atom_id res chain seq x y z
N MET A 1 12.68 10.31 -42.15
CA MET A 1 14.08 9.89 -41.91
C MET A 1 14.02 8.57 -41.19
N ALA A 2 14.85 7.59 -41.55
CA ALA A 2 14.94 6.36 -40.77
C ALA A 2 15.59 6.68 -39.41
N LEU A 3 15.01 6.16 -38.33
CA LEU A 3 15.52 6.32 -36.97
C LEU A 3 16.87 5.58 -36.86
N THR A 4 17.80 6.13 -36.08
CA THR A 4 19.01 5.39 -35.73
C THR A 4 18.66 4.25 -34.75
N PRO A 5 19.45 3.17 -34.66
CA PRO A 5 19.17 2.05 -33.75
C PRO A 5 19.02 2.45 -32.27
N THR A 6 19.67 3.55 -31.87
CA THR A 6 19.53 4.13 -30.53
C THR A 6 18.18 4.84 -30.36
N GLN A 7 17.71 5.53 -31.38
CA GLN A 7 16.41 6.22 -31.38
C GLN A 7 15.24 5.24 -31.45
N GLU A 8 15.40 4.10 -32.14
CA GLU A 8 14.39 3.02 -32.11
C GLU A 8 14.22 2.46 -30.70
N LYS A 9 15.31 2.16 -29.99
CA LYS A 9 15.24 1.69 -28.60
C LYS A 9 14.59 2.69 -27.64
N ILE A 10 14.88 3.98 -27.81
CA ILE A 10 14.25 5.04 -26.99
C ILE A 10 12.76 5.12 -27.31
N ALA A 11 12.37 5.02 -28.59
CA ALA A 11 10.98 5.02 -29.00
C ALA A 11 10.21 3.82 -28.44
N ASP A 12 10.80 2.62 -28.51
CA ASP A 12 10.20 1.41 -27.94
C ASP A 12 10.00 1.56 -26.42
N ARG A 13 11.02 2.08 -25.71
CA ARG A 13 10.93 2.29 -24.26
C ARG A 13 9.87 3.31 -23.87
N ILE A 14 9.76 4.41 -24.62
CA ILE A 14 8.70 5.40 -24.42
C ILE A 14 7.33 4.76 -24.68
N GLY A 15 7.21 3.91 -25.69
CA GLY A 15 5.97 3.18 -25.97
C GLY A 15 5.53 2.27 -24.82
N GLU A 16 6.46 1.50 -24.25
CA GLU A 16 6.21 0.67 -23.05
C GLU A 16 5.73 1.53 -21.88
N LEU A 17 6.47 2.59 -21.55
CA LEU A 17 6.15 3.44 -20.41
C LEU A 17 4.84 4.22 -20.60
N LEU A 18 4.52 4.64 -21.83
CA LEU A 18 3.24 5.28 -22.13
C LEU A 18 2.07 4.31 -21.97
N ALA A 19 2.24 3.02 -22.28
CA ALA A 19 1.18 2.04 -22.09
C ALA A 19 0.80 1.91 -20.60
N GLU A 20 1.79 2.01 -19.72
CA GLU A 20 1.62 1.90 -18.26
C GLU A 20 1.31 3.24 -17.57
N SER A 21 1.59 4.36 -18.22
CA SER A 21 1.35 5.72 -17.70
C SER A 21 -0.14 6.02 -17.49
N LEU A 22 -0.43 6.89 -16.54
CA LEU A 22 -1.78 7.37 -16.22
C LEU A 22 -2.28 8.49 -17.13
N LEU A 23 -1.49 8.90 -18.13
CA LEU A 23 -1.92 9.85 -19.15
C LEU A 23 -3.19 9.37 -19.86
N ASP A 24 -3.99 10.30 -20.37
CA ASP A 24 -5.14 9.96 -21.18
C ASP A 24 -4.72 9.43 -22.57
N GLU A 25 -5.58 8.62 -23.18
CA GLU A 25 -5.29 7.98 -24.48
C GLU A 25 -5.06 9.02 -25.60
N GLU A 26 -5.74 10.16 -25.57
CA GLU A 26 -5.55 11.21 -26.58
C GLU A 26 -4.13 11.79 -26.49
N THR A 27 -3.65 12.06 -25.28
CA THR A 27 -2.27 12.52 -25.05
C THR A 27 -1.25 11.45 -25.46
N LYS A 28 -1.48 10.17 -25.13
CA LYS A 28 -0.60 9.06 -25.53
C LYS A 28 -0.50 8.95 -27.06
N ASP A 29 -1.63 8.97 -27.75
CA ASP A 29 -1.70 8.91 -29.21
C ASP A 29 -1.02 10.11 -29.88
N LEU A 30 -1.18 11.31 -29.31
CA LEU A 30 -0.50 12.52 -29.79
C LEU A 30 1.02 12.42 -29.67
N ILE A 31 1.52 11.87 -28.56
CA ILE A 31 2.95 11.67 -28.34
C ILE A 31 3.51 10.63 -29.31
N LEU A 32 2.85 9.48 -29.44
CA LEU A 32 3.28 8.39 -30.32
C LEU A 32 3.27 8.80 -31.80
N SER A 33 2.20 9.48 -32.24
CA SER A 33 2.07 9.95 -33.63
C SER A 33 3.09 11.02 -34.02
N ASN A 34 3.61 11.77 -33.03
CA ASN A 34 4.57 12.84 -33.28
C ASN A 34 6.00 12.50 -32.86
N LEU A 35 6.26 11.31 -32.31
CA LEU A 35 7.54 10.95 -31.70
C LEU A 35 8.75 11.21 -32.62
N GLY A 36 8.62 10.89 -33.91
CA GLY A 36 9.67 11.12 -34.92
C GLY A 36 9.91 12.59 -35.29
N ASN A 37 9.02 13.50 -34.90
CA ASN A 37 9.14 14.95 -35.11
C ASN A 37 9.53 15.70 -33.84
N ILE A 38 9.55 15.04 -32.67
CA ILE A 38 9.92 15.65 -31.41
C ILE A 38 11.45 15.87 -31.38
N PRO A 39 11.93 17.06 -31.00
CA PRO A 39 13.33 17.32 -30.75
C PRO A 39 13.94 16.33 -29.74
N GLU A 40 15.15 15.84 -30.01
CA GLU A 40 15.81 14.79 -29.21
C GLU A 40 15.94 15.14 -27.71
N ASN A 41 16.15 16.42 -27.37
CA ASN A 41 16.17 16.87 -25.99
C ASN A 41 14.81 16.69 -25.28
N LEU A 42 13.71 16.88 -26.00
CA LEU A 42 12.36 16.67 -25.48
C LEU A 42 12.00 15.19 -25.42
N VAL A 43 12.47 14.38 -26.37
CA VAL A 43 12.33 12.91 -26.31
C VAL A 43 13.02 12.35 -25.06
N ASN A 44 14.25 12.78 -24.79
CA ASN A 44 14.98 12.37 -23.59
C ASN A 44 14.31 12.87 -22.31
N SER A 45 13.77 14.09 -22.32
CA SER A 45 13.03 14.62 -21.16
C SER A 45 11.73 13.85 -20.91
N LEU A 46 11.02 13.47 -21.97
CA LEU A 46 9.82 12.64 -21.89
C LEU A 46 10.16 11.26 -21.33
N LEU A 47 11.22 10.62 -21.83
CA LEU A 47 11.69 9.34 -21.31
C LEU A 47 11.98 9.43 -19.80
N SER A 48 12.79 10.41 -19.37
CA SER A 48 13.11 10.57 -17.96
C SER A 48 11.88 10.87 -17.08
N ALA A 49 10.91 11.63 -17.60
CA ALA A 49 9.67 11.91 -16.87
C ALA A 49 8.82 10.64 -16.69
N LEU A 50 8.69 9.83 -17.75
CA LEU A 50 7.95 8.57 -17.72
C LEU A 50 8.64 7.51 -16.84
N GLU A 51 9.98 7.44 -16.86
CA GLU A 51 10.74 6.56 -15.97
C GLU A 51 10.56 6.96 -14.50
N ALA A 52 10.61 8.26 -14.20
CA ALA A 52 10.37 8.78 -12.85
C ALA A 52 8.92 8.55 -12.38
N GLU A 53 7.93 8.67 -13.28
CA GLU A 53 6.53 8.32 -12.99
C GLU A 53 6.42 6.86 -12.57
N HIS A 54 6.96 5.94 -13.39
CA HIS A 54 6.92 4.51 -13.11
C HIS A 54 7.62 4.15 -11.80
N GLU A 55 8.83 4.66 -11.57
CA GLU A 55 9.56 4.43 -10.32
C GLU A 55 8.78 4.92 -9.09
N LYS A 56 8.14 6.09 -9.19
CA LYS A 56 7.35 6.62 -8.08
C LYS A 56 6.08 5.81 -7.83
N LEU A 57 5.43 5.31 -8.88
CA LEU A 57 4.27 4.43 -8.74
C LEU A 57 4.63 3.09 -8.09
N ASP A 58 5.81 2.53 -8.41
CA ASP A 58 6.32 1.32 -7.75
C ASP A 58 6.60 1.56 -6.26
N GLU A 59 7.25 2.68 -5.92
CA GLU A 59 7.53 3.06 -4.54
C GLU A 59 6.24 3.21 -3.73
N VAL A 60 5.25 3.94 -4.26
CA VAL A 60 3.94 4.12 -3.61
C VAL A 60 3.23 2.78 -3.46
N THR A 61 3.31 1.89 -4.45
CA THR A 61 2.71 0.55 -4.37
C THR A 61 3.35 -0.26 -3.25
N ALA A 62 4.68 -0.21 -3.11
CA ALA A 62 5.40 -0.90 -2.03
C ALA A 62 5.05 -0.35 -0.64
N GLU A 63 4.92 0.97 -0.51
CA GLU A 63 4.47 1.62 0.72
C GLU A 63 3.05 1.17 1.11
N ILE A 64 2.11 1.15 0.15
CA ILE A 64 0.74 0.68 0.39
C ILE A 64 0.72 -0.79 0.82
N GLN A 65 1.49 -1.66 0.15
CA GLN A 65 1.57 -3.07 0.53
C GLN A 65 2.15 -3.25 1.94
N THR A 66 3.15 -2.45 2.31
CA THR A 66 3.72 -2.46 3.65
C THR A 66 2.69 -2.03 4.69
N PHE A 67 1.98 -0.92 4.41
CA PHE A 67 0.92 -0.43 5.27
C PHE A 67 -0.20 -1.46 5.50
N ILE A 68 -0.67 -2.13 4.43
CA ILE A 68 -1.69 -3.19 4.54
C ILE A 68 -1.20 -4.33 5.44
N LYS A 69 0.05 -4.76 5.25
CA LYS A 69 0.64 -5.84 6.05
C LYS A 69 0.79 -5.47 7.52
N GLU A 70 1.18 -4.23 7.81
CA GLU A 70 1.26 -3.71 9.18
C GLU A 70 -0.12 -3.64 9.82
N GLN A 71 -1.12 -3.15 9.09
CA GLN A 71 -2.51 -3.07 9.55
C GLN A 71 -3.07 -4.45 9.92
N ASP A 72 -2.80 -5.48 9.12
CA ASP A 72 -3.23 -6.85 9.45
C ASP A 72 -2.60 -7.35 10.76
N GLY A 73 -1.31 -7.05 10.99
CA GLY A 73 -0.62 -7.40 12.23
C GLY A 73 -1.17 -6.65 13.45
N ASP A 74 -1.50 -5.36 13.28
CA ASP A 74 -2.09 -4.54 14.32
C ASP A 74 -3.48 -5.05 14.72
N TRP A 75 -4.31 -5.48 13.75
CA TRP A 75 -5.62 -6.07 14.03
C TRP A 75 -5.51 -7.38 14.80
N GLN A 76 -4.59 -8.28 14.42
CA GLN A 76 -4.34 -9.53 15.15
C GLN A 76 -3.85 -9.27 16.58
N THR A 77 -2.99 -8.26 16.75
CA THR A 77 -2.50 -7.85 18.06
C THR A 77 -3.63 -7.28 18.92
N LEU A 78 -4.49 -6.44 18.34
CA LEU A 78 -5.66 -5.89 19.02
C LEU A 78 -6.62 -6.98 19.45
N GLU A 79 -6.93 -7.95 18.59
CA GLU A 79 -7.79 -9.08 18.90
C GLU A 79 -7.23 -9.90 20.09
N THR A 80 -5.94 -10.24 20.03
CA THR A 80 -5.26 -10.98 21.10
C THR A 80 -5.32 -10.21 22.42
N ASN A 81 -5.09 -8.89 22.39
CA ASN A 81 -5.17 -8.04 23.58
C ASN A 81 -6.59 -7.99 24.13
N GLN A 82 -7.62 -7.88 23.29
CA GLN A 82 -9.01 -7.88 23.73
C GLN A 82 -9.40 -9.21 24.40
N GLN A 83 -8.98 -10.34 23.84
CA GLN A 83 -9.21 -11.65 24.45
C GLN A 83 -8.53 -11.77 25.82
N ASN A 84 -7.28 -11.32 25.93
CA ASN A 84 -6.53 -11.33 27.18
C ASN A 84 -7.19 -10.43 28.24
N TYR A 85 -7.61 -9.22 27.87
CA TYR A 85 -8.32 -8.32 28.79
C TYR A 85 -9.66 -8.90 29.24
N ALA A 86 -10.43 -9.51 28.33
CA ALA A 86 -11.69 -10.16 28.68
C ALA A 86 -11.47 -11.32 29.67
N ALA A 87 -10.44 -12.15 29.45
CA ALA A 87 -10.10 -13.25 30.35
C ALA A 87 -9.71 -12.74 31.76
N GLN A 88 -8.84 -11.72 31.82
CA GLN A 88 -8.44 -11.12 33.10
C GLN A 88 -9.62 -10.46 33.83
N PHE A 89 -10.52 -9.81 33.09
CA PHE A 89 -11.73 -9.23 33.66
C PHE A 89 -12.65 -10.32 34.25
N MET A 90 -12.89 -11.41 33.52
CA MET A 90 -13.68 -12.54 34.01
C MET A 90 -13.08 -13.19 35.24
N GLU A 91 -11.76 -13.42 35.24
CA GLU A 91 -11.06 -13.99 36.40
C GLU A 91 -11.22 -13.10 37.64
N LYS A 92 -11.09 -11.78 37.46
CA LYS A 92 -11.28 -10.82 38.54
C LYS A 92 -12.73 -10.78 39.04
N ALA A 93 -13.70 -10.84 38.13
CA ALA A 93 -15.12 -10.88 38.48
C ALA A 93 -15.48 -12.15 39.27
N LEU A 94 -14.98 -13.31 38.84
CA LEU A 94 -15.15 -14.58 39.55
C LEU A 94 -14.57 -14.53 40.97
N LYS A 95 -13.32 -14.07 41.11
CA LYS A 95 -12.69 -13.91 42.43
C LYS A 95 -13.49 -12.99 43.36
N ASN A 96 -14.06 -11.92 42.84
CA ASN A 96 -14.90 -11.02 43.63
C ASN A 96 -16.20 -11.70 44.07
N LEU A 97 -16.85 -12.47 43.18
CA LEU A 97 -18.06 -13.22 43.51
C LEU A 97 -17.81 -14.32 44.56
N GLU A 98 -16.69 -15.05 44.44
CA GLU A 98 -16.26 -16.04 45.43
C GLU A 98 -16.04 -15.39 46.80
N ALA A 99 -15.35 -14.25 46.84
CA ALA A 99 -15.12 -13.52 48.08
C ALA A 99 -16.43 -12.99 48.70
N GLU A 100 -17.38 -12.54 47.88
CA GLU A 100 -18.71 -12.12 48.36
C GLU A 100 -19.51 -13.29 48.94
N ALA A 101 -19.49 -14.46 48.29
CA ALA A 101 -20.16 -15.66 48.76
C ALA A 101 -19.59 -16.17 50.10
N GLU A 102 -18.26 -16.19 50.25
CA GLU A 102 -17.62 -16.56 51.52
C GLU A 102 -18.03 -15.63 52.68
N ILE A 103 -18.12 -14.32 52.42
CA ILE A 103 -18.58 -13.34 53.42
C ILE A 103 -20.03 -13.59 53.83
N GLU A 104 -20.89 -13.96 52.88
CA GLU A 104 -22.30 -14.23 53.14
C GLU A 104 -22.51 -15.51 53.96
N ASP A 105 -21.77 -16.59 53.65
CA ASP A 105 -21.78 -17.83 54.41
C ASP A 105 -21.36 -17.63 55.88
N ILE A 106 -20.30 -16.85 56.12
CA ILE A 106 -19.86 -16.50 57.48
C ILE A 106 -20.95 -15.74 58.24
N LYS A 107 -21.64 -14.79 57.59
CA LYS A 107 -22.73 -14.03 58.21
C LYS A 107 -23.95 -14.87 58.54
N SER A 108 -24.26 -15.86 57.69
CA SER A 108 -25.40 -16.77 57.92
C SER A 108 -25.14 -17.83 58.99
N SER A 109 -23.87 -18.09 59.33
CA SER A 109 -23.43 -19.07 60.32
C SER A 109 -23.20 -18.49 61.72
N MET A 110 -23.33 -17.17 61.90
CA MET A 110 -23.29 -16.44 63.18
C MET A 110 -24.69 -16.18 63.73
#